data_AF-A0A951BQ52-F1
#
_entry.id   AF-A0A951BQ52-F1
#
_cell.length_a   1.000
_cell.length_b   1.000
_cell.length_c   1.000
_cell.angle_alpha   90.00
_cell.angle_beta   90.00
_cell.angle_gamma   90.00
#
_symmetry.space_group_name_H-M   'P 1'
#
loop_
_entity.id
_entity.type
_entity.pdbx_description
1 polymer ?
#
loop_
_entity_poly.entity_id
_entity_poly.type
_entity_poly.pdbx_seq_one_letter_code
_entity_poly.pdbx_strand_id
1 'polypeptide(L)'
;MTVALGEPVAAMSDCLDRVRGTLGGLDDQGITQTLRDIETLSRRTQALMLQLVAEADSRGIAVREGFSTTARLLAGMFQLSAGEARTRVEHAALVGTRRTITGETLSPRLPATAAAGSRARQPAPRPDRATRHPPSHH
;
A
#
# COMPACT_ATOMS: atom_id res chain seq x y z
N MET A 1 -2.12 -22.22 10.07
CA MET A 1 -3.19 -21.21 10.24
C MET A 1 -3.52 -20.63 8.88
N THR A 2 -4.57 -21.14 8.24
CA THR A 2 -5.08 -20.63 6.97
C THR A 2 -6.02 -19.49 7.33
N VAL A 3 -5.58 -18.24 7.18
CA VAL A 3 -6.50 -17.11 7.37
C VAL A 3 -7.40 -17.10 6.15
N ALA A 4 -8.68 -17.43 6.36
CA ALA A 4 -9.72 -17.26 5.36
C ALA A 4 -9.98 -15.76 5.20
N LEU A 5 -9.18 -15.08 4.38
CA LEU A 5 -9.38 -13.67 4.02
C LEU A 5 -10.69 -13.45 3.23
N GLY A 6 -11.48 -14.49 2.96
CA GLY A 6 -12.69 -14.43 2.15
C GLY A 6 -13.72 -13.42 2.65
N GLU A 7 -14.06 -13.44 3.94
CA GLU A 7 -15.03 -12.49 4.52
C GLU A 7 -14.49 -11.04 4.49
N PRO A 8 -13.26 -10.72 4.94
CA PRO A 8 -12.69 -9.39 4.78
C PRO A 8 -12.59 -8.90 3.33
N VAL A 9 -12.25 -9.78 2.39
CA VAL A 9 -12.15 -9.44 0.96
C VAL A 9 -13.53 -9.11 0.40
N ALA A 10 -14.55 -9.92 0.70
CA ALA A 10 -15.92 -9.64 0.29
C ALA A 10 -16.42 -8.31 0.86
N ALA A 11 -16.20 -8.05 2.14
CA ALA A 11 -16.57 -6.79 2.77
C ALA A 11 -15.87 -5.57 2.12
N MET A 12 -14.60 -5.71 1.74
CA MET A 12 -13.86 -4.67 1.03
C MET A 12 -14.43 -4.42 -0.37
N SER A 13 -14.73 -5.48 -1.12
CA SER A 13 -15.36 -5.39 -2.45
C SER A 13 -16.72 -4.68 -2.37
N ASP A 14 -17.58 -5.10 -1.44
CA ASP A 14 -18.89 -4.45 -1.24
C ASP A 14 -18.74 -2.96 -0.87
N CYS A 15 -17.71 -2.62 -0.09
CA CYS A 15 -17.40 -1.24 0.24
C CYS A 15 -17.03 -0.43 -1.00
N LEU A 16 -16.19 -0.98 -1.89
CA LEU A 16 -15.82 -0.33 -3.15
C LEU A 16 -17.01 -0.13 -4.07
N ASP A 17 -17.93 -1.09 -4.14
CA ASP A 17 -19.16 -0.97 -4.94
C ASP A 17 -20.09 0.10 -4.38
N ARG A 18 -20.21 0.19 -3.04
CA ARG A 18 -20.93 1.30 -2.38
C ARG A 18 -20.31 2.66 -2.71
N VAL A 19 -18.99 2.79 -2.62
CA VAL A 19 -18.28 4.04 -2.99
C VAL A 19 -18.52 4.39 -4.45
N ARG A 20 -18.50 3.40 -5.35
CA ARG A 20 -18.80 3.61 -6.78
C ARG A 20 -20.18 4.22 -6.99
N GLY A 21 -21.18 3.76 -6.24
CA GLY A 21 -22.54 4.26 -6.28
C GLY A 21 -22.70 5.71 -5.83
N THR A 22 -21.79 6.23 -4.99
CA THR A 22 -21.87 7.61 -4.49
C THR A 22 -21.13 8.63 -5.38
N LEU A 23 -20.23 8.19 -6.26
CA LEU A 23 -19.35 9.10 -7.02
C LEU A 23 -20.10 10.13 -7.87
N GLY A 24 -21.27 9.78 -8.42
CA GLY A 24 -22.04 10.65 -9.29
C GLY A 24 -22.69 11.86 -8.59
N GLY A 25 -22.75 11.86 -7.26
CA GLY A 25 -23.37 12.93 -6.47
C GLY A 25 -22.38 13.82 -5.71
N LEU A 26 -21.07 13.68 -5.96
CA LEU A 26 -20.05 14.45 -5.25
C LEU A 26 -19.93 15.87 -5.82
N ASP A 27 -19.82 16.85 -4.92
CA ASP A 27 -19.40 18.20 -5.25
C ASP A 27 -17.86 18.28 -5.34
N ASP A 28 -17.33 19.44 -5.76
CA ASP A 28 -15.88 19.63 -5.95
C ASP A 28 -15.05 19.34 -4.69
N GLN A 29 -15.57 19.71 -3.51
CA GLN A 29 -14.90 19.43 -2.25
C GLN A 29 -14.92 17.93 -1.94
N GLY A 30 -16.08 17.28 -2.12
CA GLY A 30 -16.27 15.84 -1.97
C GLY A 30 -15.37 15.03 -2.89
N ILE A 31 -15.16 15.46 -4.15
CA ILE A 31 -14.23 14.82 -5.08
C ILE A 31 -12.80 14.86 -4.52
N THR A 32 -12.29 16.04 -4.15
CA THR A 32 -10.90 16.16 -3.70
C THR A 32 -10.65 15.46 -2.36
N GLN A 33 -11.66 15.37 -1.50
CA GLN A 33 -11.56 14.63 -0.24
C GLN A 33 -11.57 13.11 -0.50
N THR A 34 -12.51 12.63 -1.33
CA THR A 34 -12.59 11.22 -1.73
C THR A 34 -11.28 10.73 -2.37
N LEU A 35 -10.64 11.54 -3.21
CA LEU A 35 -9.32 11.20 -3.79
C LEU A 35 -8.24 10.97 -2.72
N ARG A 36 -8.22 11.78 -1.64
CA ARG A 36 -7.23 11.62 -0.54
C ARG A 36 -7.51 10.37 0.28
N ASP A 37 -8.78 10.06 0.50
CA ASP A 37 -9.18 8.90 1.29
C ASP A 37 -8.89 7.60 0.54
N ILE A 38 -9.21 7.53 -0.76
CA ILE A 38 -8.86 6.41 -1.64
C ILE A 38 -7.35 6.21 -1.70
N GLU A 39 -6.58 7.29 -1.88
CA GLU A 39 -5.12 7.21 -1.91
C GLU A 39 -4.54 6.70 -0.59
N THR A 40 -5.11 7.13 0.55
CA THR A 40 -4.70 6.65 1.88
C THR A 40 -4.95 5.15 2.03
N LEU A 41 -6.13 4.66 1.60
CA LEU A 41 -6.48 3.24 1.65
C LEU A 41 -5.59 2.42 0.70
N SER A 42 -5.37 2.91 -0.52
CA SER A 42 -4.48 2.30 -1.52
C SER A 42 -3.07 2.11 -0.95
N ARG A 43 -2.49 3.12 -0.30
CA ARG A 43 -1.17 3.02 0.34
C ARG A 43 -1.11 1.99 1.46
N ARG A 44 -2.17 1.84 2.26
CA ARG A 44 -2.23 0.82 3.32
C ARG A 44 -2.28 -0.58 2.74
N THR A 45 -3.14 -0.80 1.74
CA THR A 45 -3.23 -2.08 1.02
C THR A 45 -1.90 -2.43 0.34
N GLN A 46 -1.26 -1.44 -0.27
CA GLN A 46 0.07 -1.59 -0.85
C GLN A 46 1.12 -2.00 0.20
N ALA A 47 1.11 -1.39 1.39
CA ALA A 47 2.03 -1.75 2.47
C ALA A 47 1.84 -3.20 2.93
N LEU A 48 0.59 -3.63 3.12
CA LEU A 48 0.26 -5.02 3.45
C LEU A 48 0.76 -6.00 2.37
N MET A 49 0.59 -5.66 1.10
CA MET A 49 1.09 -6.49 0.02
C MET A 49 2.62 -6.61 0.04
N LEU A 50 3.34 -5.50 0.26
CA LEU A 50 4.79 -5.54 0.34
C LEU A 50 5.29 -6.38 1.52
N GLN A 51 4.58 -6.38 2.66
CA GLN A 51 4.88 -7.28 3.78
C GLN A 51 4.70 -8.75 3.40
N LEU A 52 3.62 -9.09 2.70
CA LEU A 52 3.38 -10.46 2.21
C LEU A 52 4.43 -10.89 1.18
N VAL A 53 4.85 -10.00 0.29
CA VAL A 53 5.93 -10.27 -0.67
C VAL A 53 7.25 -10.54 0.06
N ALA A 54 7.58 -9.74 1.08
CA ALA A 54 8.79 -9.97 1.87
C ALA A 54 8.76 -11.31 2.60
N GLU A 55 7.60 -11.68 3.17
CA GLU A 55 7.44 -12.98 3.80
C GLU A 55 7.56 -14.13 2.79
N ALA A 56 6.96 -13.99 1.61
CA ALA A 56 7.05 -14.99 0.54
C ALA A 56 8.48 -15.19 0.04
N ASP A 57 9.24 -14.10 -0.10
CA ASP A 57 10.66 -14.12 -0.45
C ASP A 57 11.48 -14.81 0.64
N SER A 58 11.27 -14.42 1.91
CA SER A 58 12.00 -14.99 3.06
C SER A 58 11.77 -16.49 3.27
N ARG A 59 10.58 -16.99 2.90
CA ARG A 59 10.22 -18.41 2.97
C ARG A 59 10.62 -19.19 1.72
N GLY A 60 11.22 -18.52 0.72
CA GLY A 60 11.58 -19.14 -0.56
C GLY A 60 10.36 -19.73 -1.29
N ILE A 61 9.18 -19.11 -1.18
CA ILE A 61 7.94 -19.64 -1.79
C ILE A 61 8.12 -19.77 -3.30
N ALA A 62 8.73 -18.78 -3.95
CA ALA A 62 8.97 -18.82 -5.39
C ALA A 62 9.71 -20.09 -5.84
N VAL A 63 10.78 -20.45 -5.13
CA VAL A 63 11.58 -21.65 -5.45
C VAL A 63 10.76 -22.92 -5.24
N ARG A 64 9.97 -23.00 -4.17
CA ARG A 64 9.07 -24.13 -3.90
C ARG A 64 7.99 -24.30 -4.96
N GLU A 65 7.54 -23.21 -5.55
CA GLU A 65 6.56 -23.17 -6.65
C GLU A 65 7.22 -23.28 -8.05
N GLY A 66 8.54 -23.54 -8.13
CA GLY A 66 9.25 -23.75 -9.40
C GLY A 66 9.69 -22.48 -10.13
N PHE A 67 9.56 -21.31 -9.52
CA PHE A 67 10.06 -20.05 -10.06
C PHE A 67 11.49 -19.77 -9.59
N SER A 68 12.34 -19.24 -10.48
CA SER A 68 13.72 -18.93 -10.12
C SER A 68 13.87 -17.72 -9.20
N THR A 69 12.88 -16.81 -9.15
CA THR A 69 12.88 -15.65 -8.26
C THR A 69 11.47 -15.26 -7.84
N THR A 70 11.34 -14.59 -6.69
CA THR A 70 10.07 -14.00 -6.24
C THR A 70 9.51 -12.98 -7.23
N ALA A 71 10.37 -12.22 -7.91
CA ALA A 71 9.93 -11.31 -8.96
C ALA A 71 9.25 -12.05 -10.13
N ARG A 72 9.76 -13.23 -10.55
CA ARG A 72 9.11 -14.03 -11.60
C ARG A 72 7.78 -14.63 -11.15
N LEU A 73 7.70 -15.07 -9.90
CA LEU A 73 6.43 -15.50 -9.31
C LEU A 73 5.39 -14.36 -9.37
N LEU A 74 5.75 -13.16 -8.93
CA LEU A 74 4.83 -12.01 -8.94
C LEU A 74 4.44 -11.57 -10.35
N ALA A 75 5.38 -11.58 -11.30
CA ALA A 75 5.08 -11.27 -12.71
C ALA A 75 4.01 -12.21 -13.27
N GLY A 76 4.11 -13.51 -12.98
CA GLY A 76 3.11 -14.50 -13.39
C GLY A 76 1.76 -14.34 -12.67
N MET A 77 1.77 -14.13 -11.35
CA MET A 77 0.55 -14.03 -10.54
C MET A 77 -0.26 -12.75 -10.83
N PHE A 78 0.43 -11.62 -10.99
CA PHE A 78 -0.19 -10.30 -11.09
C PHE A 78 -0.16 -9.72 -12.50
N GLN A 79 0.34 -10.49 -13.48
CA GLN A 79 0.50 -10.04 -14.88
C GLN A 79 1.33 -8.74 -15.00
N LEU A 80 2.32 -8.58 -14.12
CA LEU A 80 3.20 -7.41 -14.09
C LEU A 80 4.31 -7.55 -15.13
N SER A 81 4.81 -6.41 -15.63
CA SER A 81 6.09 -6.41 -16.34
C SER A 81 7.22 -6.86 -15.40
N ALA A 82 8.32 -7.35 -15.98
CA ALA A 82 9.48 -7.77 -15.19
C ALA A 82 10.05 -6.62 -14.34
N GLY A 83 10.02 -5.38 -14.86
CA GLY A 83 10.46 -4.19 -14.14
C GLY A 83 9.60 -3.90 -12.92
N GLU A 84 8.27 -3.90 -13.08
CA GLU A 84 7.33 -3.65 -11.97
C GLU A 84 7.43 -4.73 -10.88
N ALA A 85 7.55 -5.99 -11.29
CA ALA A 85 7.69 -7.10 -10.35
C ALA A 85 8.99 -6.99 -9.55
N ARG A 86 10.10 -6.61 -10.20
CA ARG A 86 11.38 -6.38 -9.53
C ARG A 86 11.32 -5.23 -8.54
N THR A 87 10.82 -4.07 -8.96
CA THR A 87 10.62 -2.90 -8.08
C THR A 87 9.80 -3.27 -6.85
N ARG A 88 8.79 -4.12 -7.01
CA ARG A 88 7.94 -4.57 -5.90
C ARG A 88 8.71 -5.42 -4.88
N VAL A 89 9.59 -6.32 -5.32
CA VAL A 89 10.47 -7.08 -4.43
C VAL A 89 11.50 -6.18 -3.74
N GLU A 90 12.07 -5.22 -4.47
CA GLU A 90 13.01 -4.24 -3.90
C GLU A 90 12.35 -3.39 -2.81
N HIS A 91 11.13 -2.91 -3.06
CA HIS A 91 10.35 -2.17 -2.06
C HIS A 91 9.97 -3.06 -0.87
N ALA A 92 9.62 -4.32 -1.10
CA ALA A 92 9.32 -5.28 -0.04
C ALA A 92 10.54 -5.50 0.88
N ALA A 93 11.75 -5.59 0.31
CA ALA A 93 12.99 -5.72 1.07
C ALA A 93 13.30 -4.51 1.98
N LEU A 94 12.73 -3.34 1.68
CA LEU A 94 12.87 -2.14 2.52
C LEU A 94 11.93 -2.14 3.73
N VAL A 95 10.74 -2.74 3.60
CA VAL A 95 9.68 -2.72 4.62
C VAL A 95 9.52 -4.04 5.39
N GLY A 96 10.04 -5.15 4.86
CA GLY A 96 9.93 -6.48 5.46
C GLY A 96 10.95 -6.77 6.56
N THR A 97 10.53 -7.56 7.55
CA THR A 97 11.45 -8.23 8.49
C THR A 97 12.32 -9.22 7.72
N ARG A 98 13.64 -9.20 7.94
CA ARG A 98 14.58 -10.10 7.25
C ARG A 98 14.95 -11.24 8.18
N ARG A 99 15.46 -12.35 7.67
CA ARG A 99 16.02 -13.41 8.51
C ARG A 99 17.52 -13.58 8.26
N THR A 100 18.29 -13.87 9.31
CA THR A 100 19.67 -14.32 9.17
C THR A 100 19.72 -15.73 8.59
N ILE A 101 20.90 -16.16 8.15
CA ILE A 101 21.18 -17.56 7.74
C ILE A 101 20.89 -18.55 8.88
N THR A 102 20.94 -18.12 10.15
CA THR A 102 20.58 -18.93 11.33
C THR A 102 19.09 -18.89 11.68
N GLY A 103 18.26 -18.17 10.91
CA GLY A 103 16.81 -18.09 11.10
C GLY A 103 16.33 -16.98 12.04
N GLU A 104 17.23 -16.14 12.56
CA GLU A 104 16.87 -15.06 13.47
C GLU A 104 16.20 -13.90 12.73
N THR A 105 15.09 -13.39 13.26
CA THR A 105 14.33 -12.27 12.69
C THR A 105 15.09 -10.96 12.90
N LEU A 106 15.58 -10.37 11.82
CA LEU A 106 16.12 -9.02 11.74
C LEU A 106 15.02 -7.97 11.49
N SER A 107 15.15 -6.84 12.17
CA SER A 107 14.30 -5.66 11.95
C SER A 107 14.34 -5.18 10.49
N PRO A 108 13.24 -4.58 9.99
CA PRO A 108 13.20 -3.97 8.67
C PRO A 108 14.30 -2.91 8.49
N ARG A 109 14.77 -2.71 7.25
CA ARG A 109 15.75 -1.65 6.95
C ARG A 109 15.19 -0.24 7.19
N LEU A 110 13.87 -0.06 7.04
CA LEU A 110 13.17 1.19 7.31
C LEU A 110 12.03 0.97 8.33
N PRO A 111 12.34 0.82 9.63
CA PRO A 111 11.34 0.48 10.64
C PRO A 111 10.25 1.56 10.79
N ALA A 112 10.58 2.83 10.54
CA ALA A 112 9.62 3.94 10.55
C ALA A 112 8.58 3.85 9.43
N THR A 113 8.96 3.39 8.24
CA THR A 113 8.04 3.21 7.09
C THR A 113 7.14 2.00 7.30
N ALA A 114 7.68 0.93 7.91
CA ALA A 114 6.90 -0.24 8.31
C ALA A 114 5.83 0.11 9.36
N ALA A 115 6.18 0.93 10.36
CA ALA A 115 5.24 1.39 11.39
C ALA A 115 4.24 2.46 10.87
N ALA A 116 4.64 3.30 9.91
CA ALA A 116 3.78 4.31 9.29
C ALA A 116 2.72 3.71 8.36
N GLY A 117 2.94 2.53 7.79
CA GLY A 117 1.91 1.80 7.04
C GLY A 117 0.73 1.36 7.91
N SER A 118 0.98 1.08 9.19
CA SER A 118 -0.06 0.68 10.17
C SER A 118 -0.77 1.86 10.85
N ARG A 119 -0.20 3.06 10.82
CA ARG A 119 -0.75 4.22 11.52
C ARG A 119 -1.27 5.23 10.49
N ALA A 120 -2.57 5.50 10.51
CA ALA A 120 -3.19 6.53 9.70
C ALA A 120 -2.38 7.84 9.80
N ARG A 121 -1.68 8.22 8.72
CA ARG A 121 -1.10 9.56 8.65
C ARG A 121 -2.26 10.52 8.48
N GLN A 122 -2.66 11.17 9.57
CA GLN A 122 -3.53 12.33 9.48
C GLN A 122 -2.74 13.42 8.73
N PRO A 123 -3.23 13.92 7.59
CA PRO A 123 -2.63 15.09 6.98
C PRO A 123 -2.78 16.25 7.96
N ALA A 124 -1.66 16.96 8.23
CA ALA A 124 -1.70 18.18 9.02
C ALA A 124 -2.72 19.16 8.40
N PRO A 125 -3.48 19.91 9.23
CA PRO A 125 -4.41 20.91 8.72
C PRO A 125 -3.64 21.88 7.81
N ARG A 126 -4.15 22.08 6.58
CA ARG A 126 -3.59 23.10 5.69
C ARG A 126 -3.75 24.45 6.38
N PRO A 127 -2.70 25.31 6.43
CA PRO A 127 -2.89 26.67 6.88
C PRO A 127 -3.93 27.33 5.97
N ASP A 128 -4.93 27.94 6.62
CA ASP A 128 -6.04 28.59 5.95
C ASP A 128 -5.50 29.63 4.96
N ARG A 129 -5.98 29.59 3.71
CA ARG A 129 -5.58 30.56 2.68
C ARG A 129 -6.42 31.83 2.89
N ALA A 130 -6.40 32.38 4.09
CA ALA A 130 -7.07 33.62 4.41
C ALA A 130 -6.18 34.81 4.03
N THR A 131 -6.76 35.67 3.19
CA THR A 131 -6.44 37.10 2.97
C THR A 131 -5.07 37.43 2.35
N ARG A 132 -5.00 37.35 1.01
CA ARG A 132 -4.31 38.38 0.24
C ARG A 132 -5.28 39.54 0.05
N HIS A 133 -5.10 40.60 0.84
CA HIS A 133 -5.72 41.90 0.54
C HIS A 133 -5.08 42.45 -0.74
N PRO A 134 -5.86 42.96 -1.72
CA PRO A 134 -5.29 43.66 -2.86
C PRO A 134 -4.65 44.99 -2.40
N PRO A 135 -3.56 45.46 -3.04
CA PRO A 135 -2.95 46.73 -2.69
C PRO A 135 -3.87 47.89 -3.07
N SER A 136 -4.15 48.77 -2.09
CA SER A 136 -4.79 50.06 -2.32
C SER A 136 -3.89 50.92 -3.20
N HIS A 137 -4.38 51.31 -4.38
CA HIS A 137 -3.76 52.32 -5.21
C HIS A 137 -4.12 53.70 -4.66
N HIS A 138 -3.10 54.46 -4.26
CA HIS A 138 -3.15 55.91 -4.08
C HIS A 138 -2.55 56.59 -5.30
#